data_AF-A0A177DLJ0-F1
#
_entry.id   AF-A0A177DLJ0-F1
#
_cell.length_a   1.000
_cell.length_b   1.000
_cell.length_c   1.000
_cell.angle_alpha   90.00
_cell.angle_beta   90.00
_cell.angle_gamma   90.00
#
_symmetry.space_group_name_H-M   'P 1'
#
loop_
_entity.id
_entity.type
_entity.pdbx_description
1 polymer ?
#
loop_
_entity_poly.entity_id
_entity_poly.type
_entity_poly.pdbx_seq_one_letter_code
_entity_poly.pdbx_strand_id
1 'polypeptide(L)'
;MRKTSLKTHFPNSPASSFEEVEEDKEDDFWVAVALMLQEQQDMREVVRENWQKYRSGEVDLVVAAMTTDTAIKLAQGAEAKFDLLVTRPKKYSQAEYPVWTLPAVLFYNNHEDMHQWPLEEIAKPSAKLGVTADAQSEAYFDFWPVFAGLKFYLHKHITKTNSIPQVVPKDFGDANIHSRTLRAIELAQVMRIIAKAVKRPPLLDMVSRGLLDMLSEHTIPMWLTYGVQLHFDSQDILGERTHRPHFELQVYLNHLSGSQRETIEDWEDPMMPKEAQYECYNPFKEAYNEMSPWANYDGFDEQWERLKKDPNVGGHPIFRKLKSEPFYLYRHNPLLCGMMKYHFLVHWHAAGISHEATSCSILFMAHVYMGTQLRSPSDPVWPDMEFMLFSQDP
;
A
#
# COMPACT_ATOMS: atom_id res chain seq x y z
N MET A 1 -49.68 -40.76 45.28
CA MET A 1 -49.04 -39.45 45.53
C MET A 1 -48.42 -38.92 44.25
N ARG A 2 -49.01 -37.91 43.59
CA ARG A 2 -48.29 -37.08 42.60
C ARG A 2 -48.99 -35.73 42.41
N LYS A 3 -48.38 -34.75 43.09
CA LYS A 3 -48.20 -33.32 42.84
C LYS A 3 -49.25 -32.57 42.01
N THR A 4 -50.01 -31.77 42.75
CA THR A 4 -50.78 -30.59 42.34
C THR A 4 -49.90 -29.58 41.57
N SER A 5 -50.39 -29.14 40.40
CA SER A 5 -49.82 -28.08 39.58
C SER A 5 -50.27 -26.71 40.10
N LEU A 6 -49.33 -25.86 40.49
CA LEU A 6 -49.57 -24.43 40.71
C LEU A 6 -49.35 -23.70 39.38
N LYS A 7 -50.42 -23.12 38.84
CA LYS A 7 -50.36 -22.13 37.75
C LYS A 7 -49.98 -20.78 38.35
N THR A 8 -48.80 -20.29 38.04
CA THR A 8 -48.43 -18.88 38.25
C THR A 8 -48.84 -18.07 37.02
N HIS A 9 -49.85 -17.20 37.19
CA HIS A 9 -50.19 -16.17 36.22
C HIS A 9 -49.11 -15.08 36.25
N PHE A 10 -48.23 -15.07 35.27
CA PHE A 10 -47.52 -13.84 34.89
C PHE A 10 -48.39 -13.12 33.84
N PRO A 11 -48.57 -11.79 33.94
CA PRO A 11 -49.17 -11.04 32.85
C PRO A 11 -48.22 -11.14 31.64
N ASN A 12 -48.73 -11.57 30.49
CA ASN A 12 -48.03 -11.42 29.23
C ASN A 12 -47.88 -9.92 28.97
N SER A 13 -46.73 -9.34 29.31
CA SER A 13 -46.30 -8.13 28.63
C SER A 13 -46.20 -8.47 27.14
N PRO A 14 -46.82 -7.70 26.23
CA PRO A 14 -46.55 -7.91 24.82
C PRO A 14 -45.05 -7.72 24.65
N ALA A 15 -44.39 -8.72 24.07
CA ALA A 15 -43.06 -8.54 23.54
C ALA A 15 -43.20 -7.43 22.49
N SER A 16 -42.87 -6.21 22.88
CA SER A 16 -42.72 -5.08 21.98
C SER A 16 -41.54 -5.41 21.09
N SER A 17 -41.80 -6.15 20.01
CA SER A 17 -40.93 -6.17 18.84
C SER A 17 -40.96 -4.75 18.30
N PHE A 18 -39.93 -3.98 18.61
CA PHE A 18 -39.65 -2.75 17.90
C PHE A 18 -39.44 -3.17 16.44
N GLU A 19 -40.46 -2.97 15.59
CA GLU A 19 -40.26 -3.03 14.15
C GLU A 19 -39.33 -1.86 13.84
N GLU A 20 -38.05 -2.18 13.66
CA GLU A 20 -37.01 -1.25 13.22
C GLU A 20 -37.50 -0.59 11.93
N VAL A 21 -37.73 0.72 11.99
CA VAL A 21 -38.26 1.48 10.87
C VAL A 21 -37.18 1.54 9.80
N GLU A 22 -37.54 1.52 8.51
CA GLU A 22 -36.56 1.56 7.41
C GLU A 22 -35.63 2.80 7.50
N GLU A 23 -36.11 3.89 8.12
CA GLU A 23 -35.33 5.10 8.41
C GLU A 23 -34.20 4.82 9.43
N ASP A 24 -34.48 4.10 10.52
CA ASP A 24 -33.46 3.69 11.51
C ASP A 24 -32.37 2.82 10.85
N LYS A 25 -32.74 2.00 9.85
CA LYS A 25 -31.79 1.16 9.09
C LYS A 25 -30.92 1.95 8.11
N GLU A 26 -31.41 3.08 7.58
CA GLU A 26 -30.63 3.96 6.71
C GLU A 26 -29.61 4.74 7.54
N ASP A 27 -30.00 5.22 8.72
CA ASP A 27 -29.10 5.91 9.65
C ASP A 27 -27.98 4.99 10.15
N ASP A 28 -28.31 3.78 10.63
CA ASP A 28 -27.31 2.80 11.08
C ASP A 28 -26.34 2.41 9.95
N PHE A 29 -26.84 2.29 8.72
CA PHE A 29 -26.01 2.01 7.55
C PHE A 29 -25.00 3.12 7.28
N TRP A 30 -25.44 4.39 7.31
CA TRP A 30 -24.53 5.52 7.09
C TRP A 30 -23.55 5.74 8.24
N VAL A 31 -23.97 5.46 9.48
CA VAL A 31 -23.07 5.41 10.63
C VAL A 31 -21.98 4.37 10.41
N ALA A 32 -22.31 3.18 9.91
CA ALA A 32 -21.31 2.14 9.62
C ALA A 32 -20.31 2.56 8.52
N VAL A 33 -20.78 3.23 7.45
CA VAL A 33 -19.89 3.79 6.41
C VAL A 33 -18.97 4.86 6.99
N ALA A 34 -19.52 5.77 7.81
CA ALA A 34 -18.75 6.82 8.46
C ALA A 34 -17.70 6.26 9.42
N LEU A 35 -18.05 5.23 10.21
CA LEU A 35 -17.08 4.56 11.10
C LEU A 35 -15.93 3.92 10.32
N MET A 36 -16.22 3.25 9.20
CA MET A 36 -15.18 2.68 8.34
C MET A 36 -14.24 3.76 7.77
N LEU A 37 -14.77 4.93 7.40
CA LEU A 37 -13.97 6.07 6.94
C LEU A 37 -13.16 6.70 8.09
N GLN A 38 -13.74 6.79 9.28
CA GLN A 38 -13.04 7.26 10.48
C GLN A 38 -11.87 6.34 10.84
N GLU A 39 -12.05 5.02 10.81
CA GLU A 39 -10.95 4.07 11.03
C GLU A 39 -9.81 4.24 10.02
N GLN A 40 -10.14 4.51 8.75
CA GLN A 40 -9.13 4.83 7.73
C GLN A 40 -8.40 6.15 8.05
N GLN A 41 -9.12 7.16 8.51
CA GLN A 41 -8.51 8.42 8.93
C GLN A 41 -7.59 8.25 10.15
N ASP A 42 -7.99 7.45 11.14
CA ASP A 42 -7.18 7.16 12.32
C ASP A 42 -5.89 6.42 11.93
N MET A 43 -6.00 5.40 11.06
CA MET A 43 -4.83 4.70 10.51
C MET A 43 -3.92 5.64 9.70
N ARG A 44 -4.50 6.59 8.97
CA ARG A 44 -3.75 7.59 8.21
C ARG A 44 -2.91 8.49 9.09
N GLU A 45 -3.39 8.86 10.28
CA GLU A 45 -2.60 9.65 11.23
C GLU A 45 -1.33 8.89 11.66
N VAL A 46 -1.47 7.62 12.03
CA VAL A 46 -0.34 6.75 12.38
C VAL A 46 0.65 6.62 11.22
N VAL A 47 0.15 6.46 9.99
CA VAL A 47 1.01 6.40 8.79
C VAL A 47 1.78 7.70 8.61
N ARG A 48 1.10 8.86 8.73
CA ARG A 48 1.74 10.18 8.60
C ARG A 48 2.81 10.40 9.66
N GLU A 49 2.56 10.03 10.90
CA GLU A 49 3.56 10.10 11.97
C GLU A 49 4.81 9.28 11.64
N ASN A 50 4.64 8.06 11.11
CA ASN A 50 5.78 7.22 10.73
C ASN A 50 6.57 7.81 9.55
N TRP A 51 5.90 8.42 8.57
CA TRP A 51 6.59 9.17 7.50
C TRP A 51 7.32 10.41 8.02
N GLN A 52 6.78 11.08 9.03
CA GLN A 52 7.46 12.21 9.70
C GLN A 52 8.71 11.73 10.46
N LYS A 53 8.61 10.63 11.21
CA LYS A 53 9.75 9.98 11.88
C LYS A 53 10.81 9.53 10.88
N TYR A 54 10.40 8.99 9.73
CA TYR A 54 11.34 8.64 8.66
C TYR A 54 12.03 9.90 8.11
N ARG A 55 11.27 10.98 7.88
CA ARG A 55 11.82 12.27 7.43
C ARG A 55 12.86 12.83 8.41
N SER A 56 12.63 12.73 9.71
CA SER A 56 13.57 13.16 10.77
C SER A 56 14.75 12.19 10.97
N GLY A 57 14.66 10.96 10.45
CA GLY A 57 15.68 9.93 10.59
C GLY A 57 15.55 9.08 11.85
N GLU A 58 14.41 9.15 12.53
CA GLU A 58 14.12 8.36 13.74
C GLU A 58 13.78 6.90 13.42
N VAL A 59 13.22 6.63 12.24
CA VAL A 59 12.90 5.26 11.78
C VAL A 59 13.43 5.02 10.37
N ASP A 60 13.66 3.75 10.04
CA ASP A 60 14.06 3.34 8.69
C ASP A 60 12.89 3.44 7.69
N LEU A 61 13.21 3.62 6.40
CA LEU A 61 12.24 3.60 5.30
C LEU A 61 11.32 2.36 5.34
N VAL A 62 11.86 1.19 5.69
CA VAL A 62 11.09 -0.06 5.80
C VAL A 62 9.95 0.09 6.79
N VAL A 63 10.17 0.75 7.94
CA VAL A 63 9.14 0.94 8.97
C VAL A 63 7.98 1.78 8.44
N ALA A 64 8.28 2.92 7.79
CA ALA A 64 7.25 3.78 7.22
C ALA A 64 6.47 3.10 6.09
N ALA A 65 7.17 2.39 5.20
CA ALA A 65 6.55 1.66 4.09
C ALA A 65 5.69 0.47 4.58
N MET A 66 6.19 -0.34 5.51
CA MET A 66 5.42 -1.47 6.07
C MET A 66 4.20 -1.00 6.86
N THR A 67 4.30 0.10 7.61
CA THR A 67 3.16 0.69 8.32
C THR A 67 2.08 1.12 7.32
N THR A 68 2.50 1.76 6.21
CA THR A 68 1.60 2.15 5.12
C THR A 68 0.95 0.93 4.46
N ASP A 69 1.73 -0.08 4.10
CA ASP A 69 1.26 -1.32 3.47
C ASP A 69 0.26 -2.07 4.37
N THR A 70 0.55 -2.12 5.68
CA THR A 70 -0.33 -2.73 6.69
C THR A 70 -1.65 -1.98 6.81
N ALA A 71 -1.61 -0.64 6.87
CA ALA A 71 -2.82 0.18 6.91
C ALA A 71 -3.70 -0.03 5.66
N ILE A 72 -3.09 -0.14 4.47
CA ILE A 72 -3.83 -0.44 3.23
C ILE A 72 -4.47 -1.83 3.29
N LYS A 73 -3.76 -2.84 3.78
CA LYS A 73 -4.30 -4.21 3.94
C LYS A 73 -5.43 -4.29 4.95
N LEU A 74 -5.36 -3.52 6.04
CA LEU A 74 -6.45 -3.41 7.01
C LEU A 74 -7.69 -2.78 6.38
N ALA A 75 -7.53 -1.68 5.64
CA ALA A 75 -8.61 -1.03 4.89
C ALA A 75 -9.23 -1.99 3.85
N GLN A 76 -8.42 -2.73 3.09
CA GLN A 76 -8.89 -3.76 2.16
C GLN A 76 -9.69 -4.86 2.87
N GLY A 77 -9.21 -5.30 4.05
CA GLY A 77 -9.90 -6.29 4.86
C GLY A 77 -11.23 -5.79 5.42
N ALA A 78 -11.31 -4.52 5.81
CA ALA A 78 -12.55 -3.89 6.26
C ALA A 78 -13.57 -3.79 5.11
N GLU A 79 -13.15 -3.31 3.94
CA GLU A 79 -14.00 -3.22 2.74
C GLU A 79 -14.56 -4.59 2.33
N ALA A 80 -13.74 -5.64 2.34
CA ALA A 80 -14.15 -7.00 1.97
C ALA A 80 -15.18 -7.62 2.95
N LYS A 81 -15.19 -7.17 4.21
CA LYS A 81 -16.10 -7.66 5.25
C LYS A 81 -17.35 -6.79 5.42
N PHE A 82 -17.40 -5.62 4.78
CA PHE A 82 -18.45 -4.63 5.01
C PHE A 82 -19.86 -5.23 4.81
N ASP A 83 -20.11 -5.86 3.67
CA ASP A 83 -21.42 -6.45 3.35
C ASP A 83 -21.77 -7.70 4.19
N LEU A 84 -20.80 -8.26 4.93
CA LEU A 84 -21.04 -9.36 5.89
C LEU A 84 -21.48 -8.85 7.27
N LEU A 85 -21.16 -7.59 7.58
CA LEU A 85 -21.35 -6.99 8.91
C LEU A 85 -22.47 -5.95 8.93
N VAL A 86 -22.77 -5.33 7.80
CA VAL A 86 -23.70 -4.20 7.70
C VAL A 86 -24.93 -4.57 6.88
N THR A 87 -26.11 -4.29 7.41
CA THR A 87 -27.37 -4.46 6.67
C THR A 87 -27.62 -3.24 5.78
N ARG A 88 -27.91 -3.47 4.49
CA ARG A 88 -28.14 -2.39 3.52
C ARG A 88 -29.62 -1.98 3.43
N PRO A 89 -29.92 -0.68 3.33
CA PRO A 89 -31.23 -0.19 2.90
C PRO A 89 -31.54 -0.61 1.47
N LYS A 90 -32.83 -0.78 1.13
CA LYS A 90 -33.25 -1.18 -0.23
C LYS A 90 -32.76 -0.21 -1.32
N LYS A 91 -32.69 1.08 -0.99
CA LYS A 91 -32.25 2.17 -1.86
C LYS A 91 -30.78 2.04 -2.29
N TYR A 92 -29.94 1.41 -1.47
CA TYR A 92 -28.48 1.30 -1.70
C TYR A 92 -28.05 -0.17 -1.85
N SER A 93 -28.74 -0.87 -2.76
CA SER A 93 -28.45 -2.28 -3.04
C SER A 93 -27.01 -2.49 -3.52
N GLN A 94 -26.42 -3.65 -3.18
CA GLN A 94 -25.04 -3.98 -3.55
C GLN A 94 -24.81 -3.98 -5.08
N ALA A 95 -25.82 -4.35 -5.86
CA ALA A 95 -25.75 -4.40 -7.32
C ALA A 95 -25.66 -3.00 -7.94
N GLU A 96 -26.35 -2.02 -7.36
CA GLU A 96 -26.41 -0.66 -7.88
C GLU A 96 -25.30 0.23 -7.29
N TYR A 97 -25.03 0.06 -6.00
CA TYR A 97 -24.03 0.80 -5.23
C TYR A 97 -23.11 -0.18 -4.47
N PRO A 98 -22.13 -0.78 -5.16
CA PRO A 98 -21.07 -1.56 -4.50
C PRO A 98 -20.38 -0.75 -3.40
N VAL A 99 -19.76 -1.42 -2.43
CA VAL A 99 -19.11 -0.79 -1.25
C VAL A 99 -18.25 0.41 -1.64
N TRP A 100 -17.46 0.28 -2.71
CA TRP A 100 -16.55 1.33 -3.14
C TRP A 100 -17.20 2.64 -3.63
N THR A 101 -18.50 2.62 -3.94
CA THR A 101 -19.28 3.82 -4.29
C THR A 101 -19.81 4.56 -3.07
N LEU A 102 -19.88 3.89 -1.91
CA LEU A 102 -20.58 4.42 -0.73
C LEU A 102 -19.96 5.71 -0.17
N PRO A 103 -18.63 5.91 -0.11
CA PRO A 103 -18.06 7.19 0.30
C PRO A 103 -18.51 8.35 -0.59
N ALA A 104 -18.64 8.12 -1.89
CA ALA A 104 -19.11 9.13 -2.84
C ALA A 104 -20.61 9.42 -2.67
N VAL A 105 -21.41 8.42 -2.31
CA VAL A 105 -22.84 8.59 -2.01
C VAL A 105 -23.02 9.34 -0.69
N LEU A 106 -22.25 9.00 0.35
CA LEU A 106 -22.23 9.72 1.61
C LEU A 106 -21.85 11.19 1.39
N PHE A 107 -20.78 11.43 0.63
CA PHE A 107 -20.36 12.76 0.23
C PHE A 107 -21.49 13.52 -0.48
N TYR A 108 -22.14 12.91 -1.47
CA TYR A 108 -23.26 13.51 -2.20
C TYR A 108 -24.42 13.89 -1.26
N ASN A 109 -24.83 12.97 -0.38
CA ASN A 109 -25.94 13.20 0.55
C ASN A 109 -25.67 14.36 1.52
N ASN A 110 -24.41 14.59 1.88
CA ASN A 110 -24.00 15.65 2.81
C ASN A 110 -23.77 17.02 2.14
N HIS A 111 -23.82 17.11 0.80
CA HIS A 111 -23.51 18.34 0.07
C HIS A 111 -24.62 18.69 -0.92
N GLU A 112 -25.54 19.57 -0.53
CA GLU A 112 -26.69 19.97 -1.35
C GLU A 112 -26.30 20.50 -2.73
N ASP A 113 -25.15 21.19 -2.84
CA ASP A 113 -24.61 21.69 -4.11
C ASP A 113 -24.33 20.59 -5.13
N MET A 114 -24.17 19.33 -4.68
CA MET A 114 -23.95 18.18 -5.55
C MET A 114 -25.24 17.69 -6.20
N HIS A 115 -26.41 18.03 -5.66
CA HIS A 115 -27.72 17.56 -6.13
C HIS A 115 -28.12 18.09 -7.51
N GLN A 116 -27.34 19.04 -8.05
CA GLN A 116 -27.49 19.50 -9.43
C GLN A 116 -27.06 18.44 -10.49
N TRP A 117 -26.37 17.38 -10.07
CA TRP A 117 -25.99 16.25 -10.92
C TRP A 117 -26.64 14.94 -10.45
N PRO A 118 -26.93 14.00 -11.37
CA PRO A 118 -27.40 12.68 -10.97
C PRO A 118 -26.39 11.97 -10.07
N LEU A 119 -26.87 11.30 -9.01
CA LEU A 119 -26.02 10.55 -8.07
C LEU A 119 -25.07 9.58 -8.77
N GLU A 120 -25.52 8.90 -9.83
CA GLU A 120 -24.69 7.97 -10.58
C GLU A 120 -23.49 8.64 -11.26
N GLU A 121 -23.64 9.87 -11.75
CA GLU A 121 -22.51 10.63 -12.31
C GLU A 121 -21.50 11.03 -11.22
N ILE A 122 -21.93 11.11 -9.96
CA ILE A 122 -21.06 11.45 -8.83
C ILE A 122 -20.38 10.19 -8.29
N ALA A 123 -21.10 9.10 -8.11
CA ALA A 123 -20.63 7.88 -7.47
C ALA A 123 -19.94 6.86 -8.39
N LYS A 124 -20.16 6.92 -9.72
CA LYS A 124 -19.62 5.94 -10.69
C LYS A 124 -18.73 6.62 -11.75
N PRO A 125 -17.87 5.88 -12.49
CA PRO A 125 -17.02 6.43 -13.54
C PRO A 125 -17.75 7.36 -14.51
N SER A 126 -17.49 8.67 -14.38
CA SER A 126 -18.09 9.72 -15.19
C SER A 126 -17.09 10.82 -15.52
N ALA A 127 -17.45 11.73 -16.43
CA ALA A 127 -16.69 12.93 -16.71
C ALA A 127 -16.88 14.05 -15.66
N LYS A 128 -17.69 13.83 -14.62
CA LYS A 128 -17.98 14.83 -13.58
C LYS A 128 -17.01 14.67 -12.41
N LEU A 129 -16.23 15.72 -12.14
CA LEU A 129 -15.34 15.77 -10.97
C LEU A 129 -16.05 16.11 -9.66
N GLY A 130 -17.26 16.69 -9.73
CA GLY A 130 -17.92 17.30 -8.56
C GLY A 130 -17.30 18.65 -8.17
N VAL A 131 -17.82 19.24 -7.10
CA VAL A 131 -17.41 20.47 -6.35
C VAL A 131 -16.08 21.16 -6.67
N THR A 132 -16.00 22.46 -6.40
CA THR A 132 -14.77 23.29 -6.51
C THR A 132 -13.67 22.83 -5.54
N ALA A 133 -12.41 23.21 -5.79
CA ALA A 133 -11.29 22.85 -4.92
C ALA A 133 -11.50 23.22 -3.44
N ASP A 134 -12.22 24.31 -3.16
CA ASP A 134 -12.52 24.75 -1.80
C ASP A 134 -13.45 23.75 -1.08
N ALA A 135 -14.54 23.34 -1.73
CA ALA A 135 -15.42 22.30 -1.21
C ALA A 135 -14.78 20.89 -1.22
N GLN A 136 -13.84 20.62 -2.12
CA GLN A 136 -13.02 19.40 -2.09
C GLN A 136 -12.02 19.38 -0.92
N SER A 137 -11.64 20.55 -0.39
CA SER A 137 -10.75 20.67 0.77
C SER A 137 -11.50 20.37 2.09
N GLU A 138 -12.80 20.65 2.14
CA GLU A 138 -13.70 20.30 3.24
C GLU A 138 -14.06 18.80 3.22
N ALA A 139 -14.01 18.16 2.05
CA ALA A 139 -14.29 16.74 1.81
C ALA A 139 -13.13 15.78 2.15
N TYR A 140 -12.27 16.16 3.09
CA TYR A 140 -11.05 15.40 3.40
C TYR A 140 -11.35 13.98 3.90
N PHE A 141 -12.43 13.86 4.68
CA PHE A 141 -12.87 12.64 5.35
C PHE A 141 -13.15 11.48 4.39
N ASP A 142 -13.78 11.77 3.25
CA ASP A 142 -14.19 10.75 2.26
C ASP A 142 -13.10 10.46 1.21
N PHE A 143 -11.93 11.08 1.33
CA PHE A 143 -10.85 11.03 0.34
C PHE A 143 -11.30 11.44 -1.07
N TRP A 144 -12.30 12.32 -1.14
CA TRP A 144 -12.98 12.71 -2.38
C TRP A 144 -12.04 13.19 -3.49
N PRO A 145 -11.02 14.04 -3.26
CA PRO A 145 -10.14 14.50 -4.34
C PRO A 145 -9.47 13.35 -5.10
N VAL A 146 -9.03 12.33 -4.37
CA VAL A 146 -8.40 11.15 -4.97
C VAL A 146 -9.43 10.34 -5.76
N PHE A 147 -10.58 10.07 -5.15
CA PHE A 147 -11.66 9.32 -5.78
C PHE A 147 -12.12 10.00 -7.08
N ALA A 148 -12.39 11.31 -7.04
CA ALA A 148 -12.83 12.09 -8.20
C ALA A 148 -11.82 12.01 -9.36
N GLY A 149 -10.52 12.09 -9.07
CA GLY A 149 -9.48 11.99 -10.08
C GLY A 149 -9.39 10.60 -10.72
N LEU A 150 -9.40 9.54 -9.90
CA LEU A 150 -9.40 8.16 -10.39
C LEU A 150 -10.67 7.85 -11.20
N LYS A 151 -11.84 8.27 -10.70
CA LYS A 151 -13.15 8.13 -11.35
C LYS A 151 -13.18 8.79 -12.73
N PHE A 152 -12.69 10.02 -12.81
CA PHE A 152 -12.62 10.75 -14.07
C PHE A 152 -11.71 10.05 -15.09
N TYR A 153 -10.51 9.64 -14.67
CA TYR A 153 -9.58 8.97 -15.58
C TYR A 153 -10.11 7.61 -16.03
N LEU A 154 -10.69 6.84 -15.11
CA LEU A 154 -11.26 5.53 -15.41
C LEU A 154 -12.41 5.64 -16.41
N HIS A 155 -13.29 6.64 -16.28
CA HIS A 155 -14.32 6.92 -17.28
C HIS A 155 -13.73 7.16 -18.67
N LYS A 156 -12.68 7.98 -18.77
CA LYS A 156 -11.98 8.20 -20.04
C LYS A 156 -11.34 6.92 -20.57
N HIS A 157 -10.81 6.07 -19.69
CA HIS A 157 -10.22 4.80 -20.07
C HIS A 157 -11.25 3.84 -20.66
N ILE A 158 -12.41 3.70 -20.02
CA ILE A 158 -13.51 2.84 -20.46
C ILE A 158 -14.09 3.35 -21.79
N THR A 159 -14.28 4.66 -21.93
CA THR A 159 -14.92 5.25 -23.12
C THR A 159 -14.00 5.32 -24.34
N LYS A 160 -12.67 5.40 -24.15
CA LYS A 160 -11.68 5.42 -25.24
C LYS A 160 -10.92 4.10 -25.33
N THR A 161 -11.54 3.08 -25.93
CA THR A 161 -10.95 1.73 -26.06
C THR A 161 -9.73 1.66 -26.98
N ASN A 162 -9.66 2.52 -28.00
CA ASN A 162 -8.65 2.45 -29.07
C ASN A 162 -7.42 3.35 -28.84
N SER A 163 -7.36 4.09 -27.73
CA SER A 163 -6.26 5.02 -27.44
C SER A 163 -6.00 5.11 -25.93
N ILE A 164 -4.82 5.61 -25.55
CA ILE A 164 -4.56 5.96 -24.14
C ILE A 164 -5.09 7.37 -23.91
N PRO A 165 -6.05 7.57 -22.99
CA PRO A 165 -6.54 8.92 -22.70
C PRO A 165 -5.43 9.78 -22.14
N GLN A 166 -5.21 10.92 -22.80
CA GLN A 166 -4.40 12.01 -22.29
C GLN A 166 -5.31 12.99 -21.55
N VAL A 167 -4.94 13.34 -20.33
CA VAL A 167 -5.58 14.38 -19.53
C VAL A 167 -4.51 15.29 -18.97
N VAL A 168 -4.56 16.57 -19.31
CA VAL A 168 -3.66 17.61 -18.81
C VAL A 168 -4.44 18.69 -18.05
N PRO A 169 -3.82 19.42 -17.11
CA PRO A 169 -4.52 20.47 -16.36
C PRO A 169 -5.26 21.50 -17.24
N LYS A 170 -4.72 21.79 -18.43
CA LYS A 170 -5.33 22.70 -19.40
C LYS A 170 -6.69 22.23 -19.92
N ASP A 171 -6.99 20.93 -19.88
CA ASP A 171 -8.28 20.38 -20.34
C ASP A 171 -9.45 20.84 -19.45
N PHE A 172 -9.14 21.39 -18.27
CA PHE A 172 -10.12 21.89 -17.31
C PHE A 172 -10.32 23.41 -17.37
N GLY A 173 -9.62 24.12 -18.26
CA GLY A 173 -9.73 25.58 -18.37
C GLY A 173 -9.42 26.30 -17.06
N ASP A 174 -10.28 27.24 -16.68
CA ASP A 174 -10.14 28.04 -15.45
C ASP A 174 -10.79 27.37 -14.22
N ALA A 175 -11.19 26.10 -14.31
CA ALA A 175 -11.82 25.40 -13.20
C ALA A 175 -10.84 25.25 -12.01
N ASN A 176 -11.27 25.68 -10.83
CA ASN A 176 -10.52 25.49 -9.59
C ASN A 176 -10.60 24.02 -9.15
N ILE A 177 -9.63 23.20 -9.56
CA ILE A 177 -9.55 21.77 -9.25
C ILE A 177 -8.51 21.52 -8.16
N HIS A 178 -8.88 20.70 -7.18
CA HIS A 178 -7.98 20.34 -6.10
C HIS A 178 -6.70 19.64 -6.62
N SER A 179 -5.55 19.98 -6.05
CA SER A 179 -4.24 19.49 -6.49
C SER A 179 -4.12 17.97 -6.46
N ARG A 180 -4.69 17.32 -5.45
CA ARG A 180 -4.72 15.84 -5.32
C ARG A 180 -5.56 15.16 -6.41
N THR A 181 -6.61 15.81 -6.89
CA THR A 181 -7.43 15.31 -8.02
C THR A 181 -6.59 15.25 -9.29
N LEU A 182 -5.84 16.31 -9.59
CA LEU A 182 -4.91 16.34 -10.73
C LEU A 182 -3.79 15.31 -10.58
N ARG A 183 -3.24 15.14 -9.37
CA ARG A 183 -2.22 14.12 -9.10
C ARG A 183 -2.76 12.70 -9.26
N ALA A 184 -3.99 12.42 -8.84
CA ALA A 184 -4.62 11.10 -9.03
C ALA A 184 -4.81 10.79 -10.52
N ILE A 185 -5.24 11.77 -11.31
CA ILE A 185 -5.34 11.64 -12.78
C ILE A 185 -3.96 11.40 -13.40
N GLU A 186 -2.93 12.13 -12.96
CA GLU A 186 -1.56 11.94 -13.45
C GLU A 186 -1.02 10.55 -13.09
N LEU A 187 -1.18 10.12 -11.84
CA LEU A 187 -0.73 8.80 -11.37
C LEU A 187 -1.42 7.67 -12.13
N ALA A 188 -2.73 7.77 -12.39
CA ALA A 188 -3.45 6.79 -13.19
C ALA A 188 -2.92 6.74 -14.65
N GLN A 189 -2.56 7.88 -15.24
CA GLN A 189 -1.91 7.92 -16.56
C GLN A 189 -0.51 7.28 -16.54
N VAL A 190 0.28 7.52 -15.49
CA VAL A 190 1.59 6.87 -15.29
C VAL A 190 1.42 5.36 -15.26
N MET A 191 0.51 4.84 -14.44
CA MET A 191 0.25 3.41 -14.34
C MET A 191 -0.31 2.82 -15.64
N ARG A 192 -1.11 3.59 -16.39
CA ARG A 192 -1.60 3.18 -17.70
C ARG A 192 -0.48 3.00 -18.72
N ILE A 193 0.53 3.85 -18.70
CA ILE A 193 1.72 3.71 -19.57
C ILE A 193 2.56 2.52 -19.11
N ILE A 194 2.78 2.37 -17.79
CA ILE A 194 3.51 1.22 -17.23
C ILE A 194 2.82 -0.11 -17.59
N ALA A 195 1.49 -0.15 -17.63
CA ALA A 195 0.73 -1.32 -18.07
C ALA A 195 0.99 -1.73 -19.54
N LYS A 196 1.60 -0.86 -20.36
CA LYS A 196 2.01 -1.17 -21.74
C LYS A 196 3.45 -1.71 -21.84
N ALA A 197 4.25 -1.58 -20.78
CA ALA A 197 5.60 -2.14 -20.76
C ALA A 197 5.53 -3.67 -20.85
N VAL A 198 6.52 -4.27 -21.52
CA VAL A 198 6.60 -5.73 -21.74
C VAL A 198 6.97 -6.44 -20.44
N LYS A 199 7.92 -5.86 -19.72
CA LYS A 199 8.37 -6.30 -18.40
C LYS A 199 7.97 -5.24 -17.38
N ARG A 200 7.65 -5.71 -16.18
CA ARG A 200 7.35 -4.89 -15.00
C ARG A 200 8.20 -5.42 -13.84
N PRO A 201 8.48 -4.59 -12.82
CA PRO A 201 9.16 -5.08 -11.62
C PRO A 201 8.36 -6.24 -11.00
N PRO A 202 9.04 -7.29 -10.51
CA PRO A 202 8.37 -8.45 -9.92
C PRO A 202 7.60 -8.10 -8.65
N LEU A 203 8.05 -7.06 -7.93
CA LEU A 203 7.34 -6.47 -6.80
C LEU A 203 6.75 -5.11 -7.19
N LEU A 204 5.47 -4.95 -6.86
CA LEU A 204 4.78 -3.67 -6.85
C LEU A 204 4.20 -3.47 -5.46
N ASP A 205 4.18 -2.22 -5.01
CA ASP A 205 3.44 -1.85 -3.82
C ASP A 205 1.93 -1.97 -4.06
N MET A 206 1.16 -2.02 -2.98
CA MET A 206 -0.30 -2.19 -3.02
C MET A 206 -1.00 -1.10 -3.85
N VAL A 207 -0.51 0.13 -3.86
CA VAL A 207 -1.11 1.24 -4.62
C VAL A 207 -0.84 1.05 -6.11
N SER A 208 0.40 0.78 -6.50
CA SER A 208 0.75 0.52 -7.90
C SER A 208 0.02 -0.71 -8.45
N ARG A 209 -0.06 -1.80 -7.68
CA ARG A 209 -0.83 -2.99 -8.07
C ARG A 209 -2.32 -2.66 -8.19
N GLY A 210 -2.92 -2.03 -7.18
CA GLY A 210 -4.34 -1.67 -7.18
C GLY A 210 -4.73 -0.75 -8.33
N LEU A 211 -3.87 0.19 -8.73
CA LEU A 211 -4.10 1.04 -9.90
C LEU A 211 -4.10 0.23 -11.21
N LEU A 212 -3.26 -0.78 -11.34
CA LEU A 212 -3.28 -1.68 -12.50
C LEU A 212 -4.56 -2.52 -12.51
N ASP A 213 -4.97 -3.03 -11.35
CA ASP A 213 -6.19 -3.83 -11.20
C ASP A 213 -7.44 -2.98 -11.49
N MET A 214 -7.50 -1.73 -11.00
CA MET A 214 -8.54 -0.74 -11.33
C MET A 214 -8.68 -0.53 -12.84
N LEU A 215 -7.57 -0.43 -13.56
CA LEU A 215 -7.58 -0.25 -15.02
C LEU A 215 -8.06 -1.50 -15.76
N SER A 216 -7.86 -2.70 -15.22
CA SER A 216 -8.35 -3.94 -15.83
C SER A 216 -9.79 -4.30 -15.46
N GLU A 217 -10.18 -4.09 -14.20
CA GLU A 217 -11.46 -4.50 -13.64
C GLU A 217 -12.54 -3.42 -13.78
N HIS A 218 -12.14 -2.19 -14.07
CA HIS A 218 -13.04 -1.03 -14.19
C HIS A 218 -13.83 -0.71 -12.90
N THR A 219 -13.27 -1.09 -11.75
CA THR A 219 -13.77 -0.77 -10.41
C THR A 219 -12.75 0.10 -9.68
N ILE A 220 -13.18 0.94 -8.74
CA ILE A 220 -12.28 1.78 -7.95
C ILE A 220 -12.45 1.36 -6.50
N PRO A 221 -11.74 0.32 -6.01
CA PRO A 221 -11.88 -0.12 -4.64
C PRO A 221 -11.67 1.03 -3.65
N MET A 222 -12.42 1.05 -2.55
CA MET A 222 -12.31 2.11 -1.55
C MET A 222 -10.92 2.11 -0.91
N TRP A 223 -10.37 0.94 -0.60
CA TRP A 223 -9.01 0.79 -0.08
C TRP A 223 -7.95 1.36 -1.03
N LEU A 224 -8.21 1.38 -2.35
CA LEU A 224 -7.28 1.95 -3.33
C LEU A 224 -7.27 3.48 -3.26
N THR A 225 -8.43 4.09 -3.10
CA THR A 225 -8.54 5.55 -2.93
C THR A 225 -7.81 5.97 -1.65
N TYR A 226 -8.02 5.24 -0.56
CA TYR A 226 -7.26 5.40 0.67
C TYR A 226 -5.73 5.19 0.47
N GLY A 227 -5.32 4.14 -0.23
CA GLY A 227 -3.91 3.86 -0.49
C GLY A 227 -3.22 4.95 -1.33
N VAL A 228 -3.86 5.44 -2.39
CA VAL A 228 -3.36 6.57 -3.19
C VAL A 228 -3.26 7.84 -2.35
N GLN A 229 -4.22 8.05 -1.45
CA GLN A 229 -4.20 9.14 -0.51
C GLN A 229 -2.98 9.06 0.44
N LEU A 230 -2.69 7.89 1.03
CA LEU A 230 -1.48 7.68 1.84
C LEU A 230 -0.19 7.85 1.03
N HIS A 231 -0.17 7.38 -0.22
CA HIS A 231 0.95 7.59 -1.12
C HIS A 231 1.22 9.08 -1.33
N PHE A 232 0.17 9.89 -1.56
CA PHE A 232 0.33 11.35 -1.65
C PHE A 232 0.76 11.99 -0.33
N ASP A 233 0.28 11.49 0.82
CA ASP A 233 0.76 11.97 2.12
C ASP A 233 2.26 11.73 2.32
N SER A 234 2.77 10.57 1.90
CA SER A 234 4.20 10.28 1.97
C SER A 234 5.03 11.26 1.12
N GLN A 235 4.57 11.56 -0.09
CA GLN A 235 5.20 12.55 -0.97
C GLN A 235 5.14 13.96 -0.37
N ASP A 236 3.99 14.36 0.17
CA ASP A 236 3.80 15.70 0.75
C ASP A 236 4.67 15.90 1.99
N ILE A 237 4.80 14.86 2.83
CA ILE A 237 5.65 14.88 4.01
C ILE A 237 7.12 14.97 3.61
N LEU A 238 7.56 14.19 2.63
CA LEU A 238 8.95 14.21 2.17
C LEU A 238 9.31 15.48 1.38
N GLY A 239 8.33 16.08 0.70
CA GLY A 239 8.49 17.29 -0.09
C GLY A 239 9.58 17.13 -1.16
N GLU A 240 10.55 18.05 -1.18
CA GLU A 240 11.68 18.01 -2.13
C GLU A 240 12.56 16.76 -1.97
N ARG A 241 12.49 16.07 -0.81
CA ARG A 241 13.24 14.85 -0.53
C ARG A 241 12.49 13.58 -0.93
N THR A 242 11.45 13.66 -1.76
CA THR A 242 10.70 12.48 -2.24
C THR A 242 11.57 11.45 -2.97
N HIS A 243 12.68 11.89 -3.58
CA HIS A 243 13.65 11.01 -4.23
C HIS A 243 14.58 10.25 -3.26
N ARG A 244 14.67 10.67 -1.99
CA ARG A 244 15.59 10.11 -0.99
C ARG A 244 15.39 8.60 -0.76
N PRO A 245 14.15 8.07 -0.65
CA PRO A 245 13.90 6.63 -0.54
C PRO A 245 14.52 5.79 -1.66
N HIS A 246 14.49 6.28 -2.90
CA HIS A 246 15.13 5.58 -4.02
C HIS A 246 16.65 5.56 -3.88
N PHE A 247 17.25 6.70 -3.51
CA PHE A 247 18.69 6.78 -3.25
C PHE A 247 19.12 5.83 -2.11
N GLU A 248 18.40 5.83 -0.99
CA GLU A 248 18.68 4.93 0.13
C GLU A 248 18.54 3.45 -0.25
N LEU A 249 17.55 3.10 -1.07
CA LEU A 249 17.40 1.76 -1.62
C LEU A 249 18.61 1.36 -2.46
N GLN A 250 19.10 2.24 -3.34
CA GLN A 250 20.28 1.96 -4.17
C GLN A 250 21.54 1.78 -3.33
N VAL A 251 21.77 2.66 -2.35
CA VAL A 251 22.91 2.55 -1.43
C VAL A 251 22.86 1.22 -0.67
N TYR A 252 21.70 0.88 -0.13
CA TYR A 252 21.50 -0.37 0.60
C TYR A 252 21.74 -1.60 -0.27
N LEU A 253 21.20 -1.61 -1.50
CA LEU A 253 21.39 -2.72 -2.43
C LEU A 253 22.83 -2.92 -2.85
N ASN A 254 23.54 -1.83 -3.14
CA ASN A 254 24.94 -1.89 -3.51
C ASN A 254 25.81 -2.37 -2.33
N HIS A 255 25.47 -1.97 -1.11
CA HIS A 255 26.13 -2.48 0.09
C HIS A 255 25.92 -3.99 0.25
N LEU A 256 24.67 -4.45 0.18
CA LEU A 256 24.37 -5.88 0.28
C LEU A 256 25.01 -6.71 -0.84
N SER A 257 25.06 -6.19 -2.06
CA SER A 257 25.76 -6.86 -3.17
C SER A 257 27.26 -7.00 -2.91
N GLY A 258 27.88 -5.98 -2.31
CA GLY A 258 29.26 -6.05 -1.85
C GLY A 258 29.47 -7.13 -0.78
N SER A 259 28.64 -7.12 0.27
CA SER A 259 28.68 -8.11 1.34
C SER A 259 28.43 -9.53 0.84
N GLN A 260 27.51 -9.69 -0.11
CA GLN A 260 27.24 -10.96 -0.77
C GLN A 260 28.50 -11.51 -1.43
N ARG A 261 29.19 -10.69 -2.23
CA ARG A 261 30.42 -11.12 -2.91
C ARG A 261 31.48 -11.57 -1.91
N GLU A 262 31.71 -10.77 -0.88
CA GLU A 262 32.66 -11.10 0.18
C GLU A 262 32.29 -12.41 0.90
N THR A 263 31.02 -12.60 1.25
CA THR A 263 30.57 -13.74 2.07
C THR A 263 30.43 -15.04 1.27
N ILE A 264 30.09 -14.97 -0.02
CA ILE A 264 29.81 -16.15 -0.85
C ILE A 264 30.99 -16.53 -1.73
N GLU A 265 31.68 -15.54 -2.32
CA GLU A 265 32.72 -15.80 -3.32
C GLU A 265 34.11 -15.80 -2.70
N ASP A 266 34.35 -14.89 -1.74
CA ASP A 266 35.70 -14.66 -1.18
C ASP A 266 35.95 -15.39 0.16
N TRP A 267 34.89 -15.73 0.91
CA TRP A 267 34.99 -16.36 2.22
C TRP A 267 34.56 -17.84 2.19
N GLU A 268 35.46 -18.73 2.61
CA GLU A 268 35.16 -20.13 2.89
C GLU A 268 34.92 -20.32 4.39
N ASP A 269 33.71 -20.72 4.78
CA ASP A 269 33.41 -21.10 6.16
C ASP A 269 34.01 -22.50 6.44
N PRO A 270 34.98 -22.64 7.36
CA PRO A 270 35.57 -23.94 7.68
C PRO A 270 34.58 -24.96 8.23
N MET A 271 33.44 -24.50 8.76
CA MET A 271 32.39 -25.31 9.36
C MET A 271 31.28 -25.67 8.36
N MET A 272 31.33 -25.18 7.12
CA MET A 272 30.28 -25.38 6.13
C MET A 272 30.81 -25.93 4.80
N PRO A 273 30.23 -27.01 4.26
CA PRO A 273 30.47 -27.42 2.87
C PRO A 273 30.04 -26.32 1.89
N LYS A 274 30.79 -26.14 0.79
CA LYS A 274 30.50 -25.10 -0.22
C LYS A 274 29.10 -25.21 -0.82
N GLU A 275 28.61 -26.44 -1.03
CA GLU A 275 27.27 -26.69 -1.56
C GLU A 275 26.19 -26.16 -0.60
N ALA A 276 26.37 -26.38 0.70
CA ALA A 276 25.44 -25.89 1.72
C ALA A 276 25.48 -24.35 1.85
N GLN A 277 26.67 -23.75 1.72
CA GLN A 277 26.84 -22.30 1.69
C GLN A 277 26.08 -21.69 0.50
N TYR A 278 26.23 -22.29 -0.69
CA TYR A 278 25.49 -21.84 -1.88
C TYR A 278 23.97 -21.87 -1.68
N GLU A 279 23.43 -22.99 -1.18
CA GLU A 279 22.00 -23.16 -0.92
C GLU A 279 21.44 -22.11 0.05
N CYS A 280 22.19 -21.77 1.11
CA CYS A 280 21.76 -20.76 2.09
C CYS A 280 21.56 -19.37 1.48
N TYR A 281 22.42 -18.98 0.53
CA TYR A 281 22.40 -17.63 -0.04
C TYR A 281 21.76 -17.56 -1.43
N ASN A 282 21.47 -18.68 -2.09
CA ASN A 282 20.86 -18.69 -3.42
C ASN A 282 19.52 -17.93 -3.48
N PRO A 283 18.58 -18.08 -2.53
CA PRO A 283 17.34 -17.29 -2.54
C PRO A 283 17.57 -15.78 -2.47
N PHE A 284 18.58 -15.33 -1.71
CA PHE A 284 18.95 -13.93 -1.67
C PHE A 284 19.55 -13.46 -3.00
N LYS A 285 20.41 -14.28 -3.62
CA LYS A 285 20.99 -14.01 -4.94
C LYS A 285 19.92 -13.89 -6.02
N GLU A 286 18.92 -14.77 -6.01
CA GLU A 286 17.78 -14.72 -6.94
C GLU A 286 16.99 -13.42 -6.76
N ALA A 287 16.60 -13.08 -5.51
CA ALA A 287 15.91 -11.84 -5.21
C ALA A 287 16.71 -10.60 -5.66
N TYR A 288 18.03 -10.59 -5.44
CA TYR A 288 18.93 -9.53 -5.94
C TYR A 288 18.91 -9.42 -7.46
N ASN A 289 19.09 -10.53 -8.17
CA ASN A 289 19.14 -10.55 -9.63
C ASN A 289 17.82 -10.13 -10.27
N GLU A 290 16.69 -10.47 -9.67
CA GLU A 290 15.37 -10.09 -10.18
C GLU A 290 15.08 -8.60 -10.04
N MET A 291 15.56 -7.98 -8.95
CA MET A 291 15.19 -6.61 -8.57
C MET A 291 16.26 -5.56 -8.90
N SER A 292 17.54 -5.93 -8.94
CA SER A 292 18.65 -5.02 -9.25
C SER A 292 18.47 -4.30 -10.59
N PRO A 293 17.98 -4.93 -11.69
CA PRO A 293 17.67 -4.22 -12.93
C PRO A 293 16.70 -3.05 -12.74
N TRP A 294 15.77 -3.16 -11.80
CA TRP A 294 14.73 -2.17 -11.54
C TRP A 294 15.21 -1.06 -10.61
N ALA A 295 15.89 -1.41 -9.52
CA ALA A 295 16.34 -0.45 -8.52
C ALA A 295 17.64 0.30 -8.93
N ASN A 296 18.59 -0.41 -9.56
CA ASN A 296 19.93 0.12 -9.86
C ASN A 296 20.11 0.57 -11.31
N TYR A 297 19.36 0.01 -12.27
CA TYR A 297 19.60 0.22 -13.70
C TYR A 297 18.39 0.71 -14.52
N ASP A 298 17.33 1.18 -13.85
CA ASP A 298 16.04 1.61 -14.42
C ASP A 298 15.54 0.63 -15.49
N GLY A 299 15.01 -0.51 -15.06
CA GLY A 299 14.57 -1.61 -15.94
C GLY A 299 13.50 -1.26 -16.98
N PHE A 300 13.00 -0.02 -17.00
CA PHE A 300 12.18 0.48 -18.09
C PHE A 300 12.97 1.11 -19.25
N ASP A 301 14.22 1.51 -19.06
CA ASP A 301 15.04 2.17 -20.09
C ASP A 301 15.16 1.33 -21.37
N GLU A 302 15.36 0.02 -21.22
CA GLU A 302 15.38 -0.93 -22.34
C GLU A 302 14.06 -0.97 -23.13
N GLN A 303 12.96 -0.61 -22.48
CA GLN A 303 11.60 -0.70 -23.00
C GLN A 303 11.08 0.63 -23.57
N TRP A 304 11.71 1.76 -23.20
CA TRP A 304 11.32 3.09 -23.68
C TRP A 304 11.42 3.25 -25.19
N GLU A 305 12.43 2.69 -25.84
CA GLU A 305 12.54 2.76 -27.31
C GLU A 305 11.45 1.96 -28.03
N ARG A 306 10.94 0.89 -27.40
CA ARG A 306 9.78 0.15 -27.91
C ARG A 306 8.50 0.95 -27.72
N LEU A 307 8.25 1.48 -26.51
CA LEU A 307 7.06 2.26 -26.20
C LEU A 307 6.98 3.57 -26.98
N LYS A 308 8.13 4.17 -27.30
CA LYS A 308 8.21 5.36 -28.17
C LYS A 308 7.66 5.11 -29.58
N LYS A 309 7.77 3.87 -30.09
CA LYS A 309 7.26 3.48 -31.41
C LYS A 309 5.76 3.15 -31.40
N ASP A 310 5.16 2.95 -30.23
CA ASP A 310 3.72 2.70 -30.11
C ASP A 310 2.97 4.02 -30.40
N PRO A 311 2.09 4.06 -31.43
CA PRO A 311 1.32 5.25 -31.78
C PRO A 311 0.48 5.83 -30.63
N ASN A 312 0.07 4.99 -29.67
CA ASN A 312 -0.75 5.38 -28.53
C ASN A 312 0.06 5.90 -27.34
N VAL A 313 1.37 5.61 -27.27
CA VAL A 313 2.22 5.95 -26.12
C VAL A 313 3.25 7.02 -26.47
N GLY A 314 3.90 6.92 -27.63
CA GLY A 314 5.06 7.74 -27.97
C GLY A 314 4.81 9.26 -27.97
N GLY A 315 3.59 9.68 -28.30
CA GLY A 315 3.16 11.09 -28.26
C GLY A 315 2.63 11.57 -26.90
N HIS A 316 2.46 10.68 -25.92
CA HIS A 316 1.77 10.98 -24.67
C HIS A 316 2.63 11.88 -23.76
N PRO A 317 2.10 12.99 -23.19
CA PRO A 317 2.88 13.89 -22.33
C PRO A 317 3.49 13.20 -21.11
N ILE A 318 2.74 12.30 -20.48
CA ILE A 318 3.25 11.52 -19.34
C ILE A 318 4.39 10.59 -19.76
N PHE A 319 4.36 10.02 -20.96
CA PHE A 319 5.48 9.21 -21.44
C PHE A 319 6.74 10.06 -21.61
N ARG A 320 6.61 11.29 -22.12
CA ARG A 320 7.72 12.25 -22.16
C ARG A 320 8.26 12.57 -20.77
N LYS A 321 7.38 12.74 -19.78
CA LYS A 321 7.76 13.00 -18.37
C LYS A 321 8.54 11.82 -17.79
N LEU A 322 8.02 10.59 -17.95
CA LEU A 322 8.69 9.35 -17.52
C LEU A 322 10.10 9.20 -18.09
N LYS A 323 10.28 9.55 -19.37
CA LYS A 323 11.59 9.48 -20.03
C LYS A 323 12.52 10.65 -19.67
N SER A 324 11.97 11.80 -19.29
CA SER A 324 12.77 13.00 -19.01
C SER A 324 13.55 12.93 -17.70
N GLU A 325 13.13 12.06 -16.78
CA GLU A 325 13.77 11.88 -15.48
C GLU A 325 14.10 10.40 -15.27
N PRO A 326 15.39 10.04 -15.08
CA PRO A 326 15.79 8.68 -14.75
C PRO A 326 15.13 8.20 -13.47
N PHE A 327 14.68 6.94 -13.45
CA PHE A 327 14.02 6.31 -12.31
C PHE A 327 12.75 7.05 -11.85
N TYR A 328 12.04 7.74 -12.75
CA TYR A 328 10.87 8.57 -12.38
C TYR A 328 9.90 7.84 -11.45
N LEU A 329 9.55 6.59 -11.77
CA LEU A 329 8.64 5.79 -10.95
C LEU A 329 9.16 5.62 -9.52
N TYR A 330 10.41 5.23 -9.34
CA TYR A 330 11.00 4.96 -8.02
C TYR A 330 11.25 6.24 -7.24
N ARG A 331 11.72 7.31 -7.91
CA ARG A 331 11.96 8.62 -7.30
C ARG A 331 10.69 9.29 -6.80
N HIS A 332 9.53 8.93 -7.35
CA HIS A 332 8.24 9.43 -6.92
C HIS A 332 7.42 8.38 -6.15
N ASN A 333 7.94 7.18 -5.92
CA ASN A 333 7.21 6.13 -5.22
C ASN A 333 7.98 5.62 -3.98
N PRO A 334 7.92 6.40 -2.87
CA PRO A 334 8.64 6.04 -1.65
C PRO A 334 8.12 4.74 -1.02
N LEU A 335 6.84 4.43 -1.19
CA LEU A 335 6.23 3.18 -0.73
C LEU A 335 6.84 1.97 -1.47
N LEU A 336 6.91 2.02 -2.80
CA LEU A 336 7.56 0.98 -3.60
C LEU A 336 9.02 0.77 -3.18
N CYS A 337 9.78 1.86 -3.00
CA CYS A 337 11.17 1.77 -2.58
C CYS A 337 11.32 1.08 -1.22
N GLY A 338 10.47 1.42 -0.25
CA GLY A 338 10.51 0.79 1.07
C GLY A 338 10.10 -0.68 1.05
N MET A 339 9.10 -1.04 0.23
CA MET A 339 8.70 -2.45 0.05
C MET A 339 9.80 -3.27 -0.64
N MET A 340 10.49 -2.70 -1.63
CA MET A 340 11.67 -3.34 -2.23
C MET A 340 12.78 -3.53 -1.20
N LYS A 341 13.09 -2.49 -0.40
CA LYS A 341 14.10 -2.59 0.67
C LYS A 341 13.76 -3.68 1.68
N TYR A 342 12.50 -3.74 2.10
CA TYR A 342 11.99 -4.77 3.01
C TYR A 342 12.16 -6.18 2.43
N HIS A 343 11.81 -6.37 1.16
CA HIS A 343 11.97 -7.65 0.49
C HIS A 343 13.41 -8.16 0.56
N PHE A 344 14.40 -7.31 0.29
CA PHE A 344 15.80 -7.69 0.43
C PHE A 344 16.22 -7.98 1.87
N LEU A 345 15.74 -7.18 2.82
CA LEU A 345 16.03 -7.37 4.23
C LEU A 345 15.55 -8.75 4.71
N VAL A 346 14.35 -9.17 4.30
CA VAL A 346 13.80 -10.50 4.63
C VAL A 346 14.65 -11.61 4.04
N HIS A 347 15.01 -11.52 2.76
CA HIS A 347 15.84 -12.54 2.11
C HIS A 347 17.25 -12.62 2.70
N TRP A 348 17.83 -11.48 3.09
CA TRP A 348 19.13 -11.44 3.74
C TRP A 348 19.10 -12.08 5.13
N HIS A 349 18.10 -11.77 5.95
CA HIS A 349 17.94 -12.40 7.26
C HIS A 349 17.64 -13.89 7.15
N ALA A 350 16.79 -14.30 6.20
CA ALA A 350 16.51 -15.72 5.96
C ALA A 350 17.79 -16.49 5.58
N ALA A 351 18.64 -15.90 4.72
CA ALA A 351 19.93 -16.48 4.37
C ALA A 351 20.85 -16.61 5.60
N GLY A 352 20.92 -15.58 6.45
CA GLY A 352 21.71 -15.62 7.69
C GLY A 352 21.22 -16.68 8.69
N ILE A 353 19.90 -16.84 8.85
CA ILE A 353 19.32 -17.89 9.69
C ILE A 353 19.63 -19.28 9.12
N SER A 354 19.46 -19.47 7.80
CA SER A 354 19.79 -20.73 7.14
C SER A 354 21.27 -21.07 7.27
N HIS A 355 22.13 -20.06 7.15
CA HIS A 355 23.57 -20.21 7.33
C HIS A 355 23.89 -20.70 8.75
N GLU A 356 23.40 -20.01 9.79
CA GLU A 356 23.66 -20.42 11.17
C GLU A 356 23.06 -21.80 11.49
N ALA A 357 21.85 -22.10 11.00
CA ALA A 357 21.24 -23.41 11.20
C ALA A 357 22.09 -24.55 10.61
N THR A 358 22.93 -24.24 9.62
CA THR A 358 23.78 -25.21 8.93
C THR A 358 25.20 -25.27 9.51
N SER A 359 25.83 -24.13 9.80
CA SER A 359 27.19 -24.08 10.36
C SER A 359 27.23 -24.31 11.87
N CYS A 360 26.15 -23.97 12.58
CA CYS A 360 26.11 -23.90 14.05
C CYS A 360 27.22 -23.01 14.64
N SER A 361 27.71 -22.03 13.88
CA SER A 361 28.86 -21.20 14.24
C SER A 361 28.63 -20.39 15.51
N ILE A 362 27.45 -19.78 15.67
CA ILE A 362 27.07 -19.06 16.89
C ILE A 362 26.96 -20.03 18.08
N LEU A 363 26.41 -21.23 17.87
CA LEU A 363 26.34 -22.25 18.91
C LEU A 363 27.75 -22.70 19.38
N PHE A 364 28.68 -22.96 18.45
CA PHE A 364 30.05 -23.30 18.81
C PHE A 364 30.76 -22.15 19.54
N MET A 365 30.55 -20.91 19.10
CA MET A 365 31.06 -19.72 19.78
C MET A 365 30.53 -19.60 21.20
N ALA A 366 29.26 -19.92 21.44
CA ALA A 366 28.66 -19.96 22.77
C ALA A 366 29.35 -20.98 23.68
N HIS A 367 29.65 -22.19 23.17
CA HIS A 367 30.38 -23.20 23.93
C HIS A 367 31.82 -22.77 24.25
N VAL A 368 32.52 -22.13 23.31
CA VAL A 368 33.86 -21.58 23.54
C VAL A 368 33.80 -20.51 24.63
N TYR A 369 32.86 -19.59 24.53
CA TYR A 369 32.65 -18.51 25.50
C TYR A 369 32.33 -19.05 26.91
N MET A 370 31.40 -19.98 27.04
CA MET A 370 31.09 -20.59 28.34
C MET A 370 32.28 -21.38 28.88
N GLY A 371 33.04 -22.05 28.02
CA GLY A 371 34.25 -22.77 28.41
C GLY A 371 35.35 -21.86 28.96
N THR A 372 35.53 -20.66 28.39
CA THR A 372 36.50 -19.68 28.91
C THR A 372 36.04 -19.10 30.23
N GLN A 373 34.77 -18.68 30.33
CA GLN A 373 34.20 -18.11 31.55
C GLN A 373 34.23 -19.08 32.74
N LEU A 374 34.01 -20.37 32.50
CA LEU A 374 34.10 -21.40 33.55
C LEU A 374 35.53 -21.64 34.06
N ARG A 375 36.54 -21.45 33.20
CA ARG A 375 37.96 -21.69 33.57
C ARG A 375 38.61 -20.45 34.14
N SER A 376 38.21 -19.28 33.67
CA SER A 376 38.75 -17.98 34.03
C SER A 376 37.63 -16.95 34.14
N PRO A 377 36.90 -16.91 35.27
CA PRO A 377 35.79 -15.97 35.47
C PRO A 377 36.19 -14.48 35.45
N SER A 378 37.48 -14.19 35.47
CA SER A 378 38.03 -12.84 35.33
C SER A 378 38.20 -12.39 33.88
N ASP A 379 37.99 -13.28 32.91
CA ASP A 379 38.18 -12.96 31.50
C ASP A 379 37.05 -12.06 30.95
N PRO A 380 37.33 -11.25 29.92
CA PRO A 380 36.34 -10.34 29.36
C PRO A 380 35.07 -11.04 28.91
N VAL A 381 33.95 -10.47 29.34
CA VAL A 381 32.60 -10.83 28.90
C VAL A 381 32.40 -10.43 27.45
N TRP A 382 31.74 -11.27 26.66
CA TRP A 382 31.38 -10.97 25.28
C TRP A 382 29.93 -10.47 25.25
N PRO A 383 29.68 -9.15 25.12
CA PRO A 383 28.35 -8.59 25.29
C PRO A 383 27.30 -9.22 24.37
N ASP A 384 27.66 -9.50 23.12
CA ASP A 384 26.75 -10.10 22.15
C ASP A 384 26.42 -11.56 22.48
N MET A 385 27.36 -12.32 23.05
CA MET A 385 27.09 -13.69 23.50
C MET A 385 26.27 -13.73 24.77
N GLU A 386 26.53 -12.83 25.74
CA GLU A 386 25.66 -12.69 26.91
C GLU A 386 24.23 -12.34 26.50
N PHE A 387 24.07 -11.38 25.58
CA PHE A 387 22.77 -11.03 25.05
C PHE A 387 22.09 -12.23 24.37
N MET A 388 22.82 -12.96 23.52
CA MET A 388 22.30 -14.14 22.83
C MET A 388 21.88 -15.24 23.81
N LEU A 389 22.74 -15.58 24.78
CA LEU A 389 22.46 -16.60 25.80
C LEU A 389 21.28 -16.20 26.69
N PHE A 390 21.23 -14.95 27.13
CA PHE A 390 20.11 -14.42 27.91
C PHE A 390 18.79 -14.47 27.13
N SER A 391 18.84 -14.20 25.82
CA SER A 391 17.65 -14.19 24.95
C SER A 391 17.14 -15.59 24.59
N GLN A 392 17.84 -16.67 24.98
CA GLN A 392 17.40 -18.04 24.73
C GLN A 392 16.46 -18.59 25.82
N ASP A 393 16.36 -17.93 26.97
CA ASP A 393 15.39 -18.29 28.02
C ASP A 393 14.02 -17.62 27.71
N PRO A 394 12.95 -18.38 27.46
CA PRO A 394 11.61 -17.84 27.16
C PRO A 394 10.90 -17.19 28.36
#